data_AF-A0AAE7J4I0-F1
#
_entry.id   AF-A0AAE7J4I0-F1
#
_cell.length_a   1.000
_cell.length_b   1.000
_cell.length_c   1.000
_cell.angle_alpha   90.00
_cell.angle_beta   90.00
_cell.angle_gamma   90.00
#
_symmetry.space_group_name_H-M   'P 1'
#
loop_
_entity.id
_entity.type
_entity.pdbx_description
1 polymer ?
#
loop_
_entity_poly.entity_id
_entity_poly.type
_entity_poly.pdbx_seq_one_letter_code
_entity_poly.pdbx_strand_id
1 'polypeptide(L)'
;MAAPELNAEQALGLVSYSLMQRLADQSQDPLPWLDATHLQESDGLRQLRQRLELTALAIDTGAPLSTSEVTHLLGARPGADVVERGGLRARRVSRNVWRLTRLDADSRSSGGFSDDRFRRRL
;
A
#
# COMPACT_ATOMS: atom_id res chain seq x y z
N MET A 1 54.15 -18.18 -3.81
CA MET A 1 53.34 -17.72 -4.96
C MET A 1 52.79 -16.36 -4.56
N ALA A 2 53.33 -15.28 -5.12
CA ALA A 2 52.95 -13.91 -4.76
C ALA A 2 51.54 -13.61 -5.28
N ALA A 3 50.68 -13.00 -4.45
CA ALA A 3 49.37 -12.53 -4.89
C ALA A 3 49.57 -11.45 -5.98
N PRO A 4 48.80 -11.46 -7.07
CA PRO A 4 48.87 -10.40 -8.06
C PRO A 4 48.48 -9.07 -7.40
N GLU A 5 49.40 -8.10 -7.40
CA GLU A 5 49.15 -6.72 -7.00
C GLU A 5 48.08 -6.15 -7.93
N LEU A 6 46.85 -6.00 -7.44
CA LEU A 6 45.74 -5.44 -8.20
C LEU A 6 45.89 -3.91 -8.24
N ASN A 7 45.89 -3.34 -9.44
CA ASN A 7 45.81 -1.88 -9.60
C ASN A 7 44.42 -1.36 -9.13
N ALA A 8 44.34 -0.11 -8.69
CA ALA A 8 43.12 0.52 -8.20
C ALA A 8 41.93 0.40 -9.18
N GLU A 9 42.18 0.53 -10.49
CA GLU A 9 41.14 0.36 -11.52
C GLU A 9 40.60 -1.08 -11.57
N GLN A 10 41.46 -2.08 -11.41
CA GLN A 10 41.08 -3.49 -11.41
C GLN A 10 40.30 -3.84 -10.14
N ALA A 11 40.72 -3.30 -9.00
CA ALA A 11 39.99 -3.44 -7.74
C ALA A 11 38.59 -2.81 -7.83
N LEU A 12 38.47 -1.60 -8.39
CA LEU A 12 37.19 -0.92 -8.60
C LEU A 12 36.28 -1.72 -9.55
N GLY A 13 36.85 -2.28 -10.63
CA GLY A 13 36.12 -3.13 -11.56
C GLY A 13 35.51 -4.35 -10.89
N LEU A 14 36.29 -5.04 -10.04
CA LEU A 14 35.83 -6.21 -9.28
C LEU A 14 34.75 -5.85 -8.25
N VAL A 15 34.90 -4.72 -7.54
CA VAL A 15 33.88 -4.22 -6.61
C VAL A 15 32.59 -3.88 -7.35
N SER A 16 32.68 -3.17 -8.48
CA SER A 16 31.52 -2.79 -9.29
C SER A 16 30.80 -4.01 -9.87
N TYR A 17 31.55 -5.00 -10.34
CA TYR A 17 31.00 -6.25 -10.86
C TYR A 17 30.30 -7.08 -9.78
N SER A 18 30.91 -7.22 -8.59
CA SER A 18 30.27 -7.93 -7.47
C SER A 18 29.00 -7.23 -6.97
N LEU A 19 28.97 -5.89 -6.99
CA LEU A 19 27.76 -5.11 -6.68
C LEU A 19 26.65 -5.38 -7.70
N MET A 20 26.96 -5.33 -9.00
CA MET A 20 26.00 -5.62 -10.07
C MET A 20 25.45 -7.04 -9.98
N GLN A 21 26.30 -8.04 -9.70
CA GLN A 21 25.85 -9.42 -9.50
C GLN A 21 24.85 -9.53 -8.33
N ARG A 22 25.13 -8.89 -7.19
CA ARG A 22 24.19 -8.89 -6.05
C ARG A 22 22.87 -8.19 -6.36
N LEU A 23 22.90 -7.07 -7.08
CA LEU A 23 21.68 -6.37 -7.50
C LEU A 23 20.84 -7.21 -8.47
N ALA A 24 21.48 -7.97 -9.36
CA ALA A 24 20.80 -8.85 -10.31
C ALA A 24 20.15 -10.06 -9.63
N ASP A 25 20.77 -10.60 -8.58
CA ASP A 25 20.26 -11.76 -7.83
C ASP A 25 19.07 -11.46 -6.91
N GLN A 26 18.61 -10.20 -6.82
CA GLN A 26 17.50 -9.76 -5.93
C GLN A 26 17.65 -10.26 -4.47
N SER A 27 18.86 -10.57 -4.01
CA SER A 27 19.08 -11.01 -2.65
C SER A 27 18.81 -9.83 -1.72
N GLN A 28 17.82 -9.98 -0.84
CA GLN A 28 17.40 -8.94 0.13
C GLN A 28 18.39 -8.76 1.28
N ASP A 29 19.60 -9.31 1.17
CA ASP A 29 20.60 -9.20 2.23
C ASP A 29 21.21 -7.79 2.23
N PRO A 30 21.04 -7.02 3.31
CA PRO A 30 21.56 -5.67 3.38
C PRO A 30 23.09 -5.70 3.29
N LEU A 31 23.64 -4.81 2.46
CA LEU A 31 25.08 -4.64 2.35
C LEU A 31 25.64 -4.19 3.71
N PRO A 32 26.76 -4.77 4.19
CA PRO A 32 27.24 -4.57 5.56
C PRO A 32 27.70 -3.13 5.87
N TRP A 33 27.90 -2.30 4.86
CA TRP A 33 28.25 -0.88 4.96
C TRP A 33 27.06 0.06 4.75
N LEU A 34 25.91 -0.47 4.36
CA LEU A 34 24.65 0.24 4.36
C LEU A 34 24.01 0.04 5.72
N ASP A 35 23.78 1.15 6.42
CA ASP A 35 23.13 1.13 7.73
C ASP A 35 21.72 0.56 7.57
N ALA A 36 21.56 -0.73 7.88
CA ALA A 36 20.34 -1.48 7.66
C ALA A 36 19.14 -0.81 8.36
N THR A 37 19.40 -0.11 9.46
CA THR A 37 18.43 0.67 10.23
C THR A 37 17.83 1.81 9.43
N HIS A 38 18.66 2.59 8.73
CA HIS A 38 18.20 3.72 7.90
C HIS A 38 17.49 3.23 6.63
N LEU A 39 17.89 2.09 6.07
CA LEU A 39 17.19 1.45 4.96
C LEU A 39 15.79 1.01 5.37
N GLN A 40 15.66 0.32 6.50
CA GLN A 40 14.38 -0.18 7.02
C GLN A 40 13.38 0.94 7.31
N GLU A 41 13.81 2.05 7.91
CA GLU A 41 12.94 3.21 8.15
C GLU A 41 12.47 3.85 6.83
N SER A 42 13.39 4.03 5.88
CA SER A 42 13.07 4.59 4.57
C SER A 42 12.10 3.70 3.77
N ASP A 43 12.22 2.37 3.90
CA ASP A 43 11.33 1.40 3.29
C ASP A 43 9.95 1.41 3.94
N GLY A 44 9.87 1.54 5.26
CA GLY A 44 8.61 1.69 5.99
C GLY A 44 7.81 2.92 5.54
N LEU A 45 8.49 4.06 5.37
CA LEU A 45 7.85 5.29 4.87
C LEU A 45 7.40 5.16 3.40
N ARG A 46 8.19 4.49 2.55
CA ARG A 46 7.80 4.20 1.16
C ARG A 46 6.57 3.30 1.08
N GLN A 47 6.53 2.23 1.88
CA GLN A 47 5.39 1.32 1.96
C GLN A 47 4.13 2.04 2.46
N LEU A 48 4.27 2.90 3.48
CA LEU A 48 3.17 3.71 3.98
C LEU A 48 2.62 4.63 2.88
N ARG A 49 3.50 5.35 2.18
CA ARG A 49 3.12 6.22 1.08
C ARG A 49 2.36 5.44 0.00
N GLN A 50 2.92 4.33 -0.46
CA GLN A 50 2.28 3.47 -1.47
C GLN A 50 0.90 3.01 -1.02
N ARG A 51 0.75 2.60 0.24
CA ARG A 51 -0.56 2.19 0.77
C ARG A 51 -1.56 3.34 0.76
N LEU A 52 -1.15 4.56 1.11
CA LEU A 52 -2.04 5.73 1.10
C LEU A 52 -2.46 6.10 -0.32
N GLU A 53 -1.54 6.06 -1.28
CA GLU A 53 -1.82 6.29 -2.70
C GLU A 53 -2.80 5.25 -3.25
N LEU A 54 -2.58 3.96 -2.97
CA LEU A 54 -3.50 2.89 -3.36
C LEU A 54 -4.87 3.01 -2.70
N THR A 55 -4.92 3.46 -1.43
CA THR A 55 -6.16 3.69 -0.71
C THR A 55 -7.00 4.79 -1.35
N ALA A 56 -6.36 5.92 -1.71
CA ALA A 56 -7.02 7.01 -2.42
C ALA A 56 -7.55 6.52 -3.78
N LEU A 57 -6.71 5.83 -4.56
CA LEU A 57 -7.10 5.29 -5.85
C LEU A 57 -8.28 4.31 -5.75
N ALA A 58 -8.30 3.43 -4.74
CA ALA A 58 -9.38 2.49 -4.53
C ALA A 58 -10.72 3.19 -4.22
N ILE A 59 -10.67 4.29 -3.45
CA ILE A 59 -11.86 5.09 -3.14
C ILE A 59 -12.34 5.82 -4.39
N ASP A 60 -11.44 6.49 -5.11
CA ASP A 60 -11.76 7.31 -6.27
C ASP A 60 -12.32 6.47 -7.42
N THR A 61 -11.74 5.30 -7.66
CA THR A 61 -12.19 4.37 -8.71
C THR A 61 -13.40 3.54 -8.29
N GLY A 62 -13.57 3.29 -6.98
CA GLY A 62 -14.55 2.35 -6.46
C GLY A 62 -14.33 0.91 -6.95
N ALA A 63 -13.11 0.57 -7.37
CA ALA A 63 -12.78 -0.73 -7.93
C ALA A 63 -13.06 -1.87 -6.92
N PRO A 64 -13.46 -3.06 -7.40
CA PRO A 64 -13.66 -4.22 -6.55
C PRO A 64 -12.30 -4.71 -5.99
N LEU A 65 -12.25 -4.94 -4.68
CA LEU A 65 -11.07 -5.42 -3.97
C LEU A 65 -11.29 -6.80 -3.35
N SER A 66 -10.22 -7.58 -3.27
CA SER A 66 -10.16 -8.82 -2.51
C SER A 66 -10.02 -8.57 -1.00
N THR A 67 -10.22 -9.63 -0.21
CA THR A 67 -10.10 -9.58 1.25
C THR A 67 -8.66 -9.26 1.69
N SER A 68 -7.65 -9.74 0.97
CA SER A 68 -6.24 -9.45 1.25
C SER A 68 -5.90 -8.00 0.95
N GLU A 69 -6.38 -7.46 -0.17
CA GLU A 69 -6.16 -6.05 -0.53
C GLU A 69 -6.83 -5.12 0.48
N VAL A 70 -8.09 -5.38 0.86
CA VAL A 70 -8.75 -4.61 1.92
C VAL A 70 -8.02 -4.72 3.25
N THR A 71 -7.49 -5.90 3.59
CA THR A 71 -6.69 -6.08 4.81
C THR A 71 -5.42 -5.22 4.78
N HIS A 72 -4.76 -5.16 3.63
CA HIS A 72 -3.57 -4.33 3.43
C HIS A 72 -3.90 -2.84 3.53
N LEU A 73 -4.96 -2.36 2.84
CA LEU A 73 -5.34 -0.95 2.79
C LEU A 73 -5.91 -0.45 4.13
N LEU A 74 -6.77 -1.23 4.81
CA LEU A 74 -7.29 -0.87 6.14
C LEU A 74 -6.26 -1.06 7.26
N GLY A 75 -5.21 -1.85 7.04
CA GLY A 75 -4.30 -2.31 8.10
C GLY A 75 -4.98 -3.24 9.12
N ALA A 76 -6.11 -3.85 8.76
CA ALA A 76 -6.84 -4.80 9.61
C ALA A 76 -7.67 -5.76 8.76
N ARG A 77 -7.73 -7.03 9.19
CA ARG A 77 -8.57 -8.03 8.53
C ARG A 77 -10.04 -7.74 8.80
N PRO A 78 -10.90 -7.60 7.77
CA PRO A 78 -12.30 -7.34 7.99
C PRO A 78 -13.01 -8.57 8.59
N GLY A 79 -13.68 -8.39 9.72
CA GLY A 79 -14.38 -9.46 10.45
C GLY A 79 -15.89 -9.55 10.19
N ALA A 80 -16.47 -8.53 9.54
CA ALA A 80 -17.90 -8.42 9.26
C ALA A 80 -18.13 -7.86 7.85
N ASP A 81 -19.37 -7.90 7.36
CA ASP A 81 -19.75 -7.46 6.02
C ASP A 81 -19.57 -5.94 5.81
N VAL A 82 -19.51 -5.19 6.91
CA VAL A 82 -19.13 -3.77 6.93
C VAL A 82 -18.13 -3.58 8.05
N VAL A 83 -17.00 -2.94 7.75
CA VAL A 83 -15.95 -2.62 8.72
C VAL A 83 -15.53 -1.17 8.54
N GLU A 84 -15.46 -0.45 9.65
CA GLU A 84 -15.12 0.96 9.71
C GLU A 84 -13.84 1.16 10.54
N ARG A 85 -12.88 1.92 10.01
CA ARG A 85 -11.61 2.20 10.69
C ARG A 85 -10.96 3.46 10.14
N GLY A 86 -10.56 4.37 11.03
CA GLY A 86 -9.72 5.52 10.66
C GLY A 86 -10.29 6.39 9.53
N GLY A 87 -11.63 6.58 9.49
CA GLY A 87 -12.28 7.36 8.43
C GLY A 87 -12.53 6.60 7.12
N LEU A 88 -12.26 5.29 7.07
CA LEU A 88 -12.55 4.41 5.95
C LEU A 88 -13.65 3.42 6.31
N ARG A 89 -14.46 3.08 5.32
CA ARG A 89 -15.48 2.03 5.38
C ARG A 89 -15.23 1.02 4.27
N ALA A 90 -15.01 -0.24 4.63
CA ALA A 90 -15.03 -1.36 3.71
C ALA A 90 -16.37 -2.08 3.80
N ARG A 91 -17.02 -2.30 2.65
CA ARG A 91 -18.27 -3.05 2.54
C ARG A 91 -18.07 -4.26 1.63
N ARG A 92 -18.48 -5.44 2.09
CA ARG A 92 -18.52 -6.66 1.29
C ARG A 92 -19.67 -6.57 0.29
N VAL A 93 -19.35 -6.69 -0.99
CA VAL A 93 -20.31 -6.72 -2.10
C VAL A 93 -20.69 -8.17 -2.41
N SER A 94 -19.70 -9.08 -2.42
CA SER A 94 -19.90 -10.52 -2.57
C SER A 94 -18.73 -11.29 -1.95
N ARG A 95 -18.66 -12.63 -2.14
CA ARG A 95 -17.56 -13.44 -1.62
C ARG A 95 -16.24 -12.93 -2.21
N ASN A 96 -15.33 -12.50 -1.32
CA ASN A 96 -14.02 -11.96 -1.69
C ASN A 96 -14.09 -10.72 -2.61
N VAL A 97 -15.20 -9.98 -2.59
CA VAL A 97 -15.34 -8.71 -3.31
C VAL A 97 -15.80 -7.65 -2.34
N TRP A 98 -15.00 -6.62 -2.20
CA TRP A 98 -15.18 -5.52 -1.28
C TRP A 98 -15.09 -4.19 -2.01
N ARG A 99 -15.74 -3.19 -1.45
CA ARG A 99 -15.64 -1.80 -1.89
C ARG A 99 -15.16 -0.94 -0.72
N LEU A 100 -14.16 -0.12 -0.97
CA LEU A 100 -13.65 0.85 -0.01
C LEU A 100 -14.28 2.22 -0.27
N THR A 101 -14.67 2.90 0.80
CA THR A 101 -15.29 4.23 0.76
C THR A 101 -14.75 5.07 1.90
N ARG A 102 -14.77 6.39 1.74
CA ARG A 102 -14.53 7.31 2.85
C ARG A 102 -15.77 7.34 3.73
N LEU A 103 -15.58 7.37 5.05
CA LEU A 103 -16.65 7.73 5.98
C LEU A 103 -16.87 9.23 5.86
N ASP A 104 -17.95 9.62 5.20
CA ASP A 104 -18.33 11.02 5.15
C ASP A 104 -18.56 11.53 6.58
N ALA A 105 -17.86 12.60 6.95
CA ALA A 105 -18.16 13.40 8.13
C ALA A 105 -19.57 14.04 8.05
N ASP A 106 -20.23 13.95 6.88
CA ASP A 106 -21.49 14.56 6.51
C ASP A 106 -22.74 13.68 6.69
N SER A 107 -22.67 12.60 7.46
CA SER A 107 -23.87 11.84 7.87
C SER A 107 -24.87 12.66 8.74
N ARG A 108 -24.66 13.96 8.91
CA ARG A 108 -25.66 14.93 9.39
C ARG A 108 -26.53 15.56 8.29
N SER A 109 -26.25 15.38 7.00
CA SER A 109 -26.98 16.04 5.90
C SER A 109 -27.81 15.10 5.00
N SER A 110 -27.81 13.79 5.26
CA SER A 110 -28.66 12.80 4.56
C SER A 110 -30.13 12.82 5.05
N GLY A 111 -30.68 14.00 5.30
CA GLY A 111 -32.10 14.21 5.56
C GLY A 111 -32.71 15.01 4.40
N GLY A 112 -33.27 14.33 3.40
CA GLY A 112 -34.19 14.99 2.48
C GLY A 112 -34.10 14.57 1.02
N PHE A 113 -34.71 13.42 0.66
CA PHE A 113 -35.20 13.17 -0.70
C PHE A 113 -36.40 12.19 -0.71
N SER A 114 -37.37 12.38 0.20
CA SER A 114 -38.63 11.60 0.17
C SER A 114 -39.92 12.45 0.18
N ASP A 115 -39.85 13.78 0.00
CA ASP A 115 -41.05 14.65 0.00
C ASP A 115 -41.85 14.65 -1.33
N ASP A 116 -41.45 13.85 -2.32
CA ASP A 116 -42.05 13.92 -3.67
C ASP A 116 -43.26 13.00 -3.91
N ARG A 117 -43.72 12.23 -2.91
CA ARG A 117 -44.86 11.31 -3.09
C ARG A 117 -46.21 11.81 -2.56
N PHE A 118 -46.25 12.88 -1.77
CA PHE A 118 -47.49 13.34 -1.14
C PHE A 118 -48.16 14.56 -1.82
N ARG A 119 -47.56 15.14 -2.87
CA ARG A 119 -48.09 16.36 -3.52
C ARG A 119 -48.94 16.13 -4.78
N ARG A 120 -49.22 14.88 -5.18
CA ARG A 120 -49.97 14.58 -6.43
C ARG A 120 -51.38 14.01 -6.24
N ARG A 121 -52.06 14.31 -5.14
CA ARG A 121 -53.51 14.05 -5.01
C ARG A 121 -54.18 15.14 -4.19
N LEU A 122 -54.58 16.22 -4.87
CA LEU A 122 -55.72 17.07 -4.55
C LEU A 122 -56.54 17.21 -5.83
#